data_AF-A0A6A3MDQ8-F1
#
_entry.id   AF-A0A6A3MDQ8-F1
#
_cell.length_a   1.000
_cell.length_b   1.000
_cell.length_c   1.000
_cell.angle_alpha   90.00
_cell.angle_beta   90.00
_cell.angle_gamma   90.00
#
_symmetry.space_group_name_H-M   'P 1'
#
loop_
_entity.id
_entity.type
_entity.pdbx_description
1 polymer ?
#
loop_
_entity_poly.entity_id
_entity_poly.type
_entity_poly.pdbx_seq_one_letter_code
_entity_poly.pdbx_strand_id
1 'polypeptide(L)'
;MLATEAESPDSATPDAPSPAPTSSSASSARRGKSFVKEDRLLLCKCFLEISEDPIVGRYQKGSIFFGKVADAFNAAVIRLGKPEKQRAKDSITAHWRDTIQEKVTKFCGCYDKAKAATRSGWTEQNYID
;
A
#
# COMPACT_ATOMS: atom_id res chain seq x y z
N MET A 1 -4.14 53.01 -56.44
CA MET A 1 -5.58 53.23 -56.31
C MET A 1 -6.28 51.92 -56.67
N LEU A 2 -7.24 51.35 -55.97
CA LEU A 2 -7.69 51.35 -54.58
C LEU A 2 -8.50 50.05 -54.47
N ALA A 3 -8.41 49.39 -53.32
CA ALA A 3 -8.98 48.07 -53.08
C ALA A 3 -10.52 48.07 -53.09
N THR A 4 -11.03 46.92 -53.50
CA THR A 4 -12.39 46.38 -53.44
C THR A 4 -13.22 46.82 -52.24
N GLU A 5 -14.48 47.10 -52.57
CA GLU A 5 -15.62 47.51 -51.77
C GLU A 5 -15.99 46.49 -50.68
N ALA A 6 -16.52 47.02 -49.57
CA ALA A 6 -17.06 46.31 -48.44
C ALA A 6 -18.60 46.39 -48.48
N GLU A 7 -19.29 45.28 -48.23
CA GLU A 7 -20.66 45.31 -47.72
C GLU A 7 -20.93 44.06 -46.86
N SER A 8 -21.33 44.31 -45.62
CA SER A 8 -22.08 43.40 -44.72
C SER A 8 -23.49 44.00 -44.60
N PRO A 9 -24.55 43.20 -44.44
CA PRO A 9 -25.03 42.75 -43.12
C PRO A 9 -25.58 41.29 -43.19
N ASP A 10 -26.03 40.55 -42.19
CA ASP A 10 -26.84 40.85 -41.01
C ASP A 10 -26.76 39.67 -40.01
N SER A 11 -27.12 39.93 -38.76
CA SER A 11 -27.11 39.02 -37.61
C SER A 11 -28.04 37.81 -37.75
N ALA A 12 -27.65 36.65 -37.20
CA ALA A 12 -28.51 35.83 -36.34
C ALA A 12 -27.75 34.62 -35.77
N THR A 13 -27.51 34.64 -34.46
CA THR A 13 -27.15 33.48 -33.64
C THR A 13 -28.33 32.50 -33.59
N PRO A 14 -28.05 31.18 -33.57
CA PRO A 14 -28.63 30.41 -32.48
C PRO A 14 -27.58 29.57 -31.75
N ASP A 15 -27.61 29.79 -30.44
CA ASP A 15 -27.09 28.96 -29.36
C ASP A 15 -27.42 27.48 -29.60
N ALA A 16 -26.40 26.63 -29.59
CA ALA A 16 -26.54 25.19 -29.50
C ALA A 16 -25.55 24.68 -28.45
N PRO A 17 -26.03 24.21 -27.28
CA PRO A 17 -25.14 23.71 -26.24
C PRO A 17 -24.53 22.37 -26.66
N SER A 18 -23.21 22.33 -26.57
CA SER A 18 -22.34 21.16 -26.68
C SER A 18 -22.91 19.95 -25.91
N PRO A 19 -22.87 18.73 -26.47
CA PRO A 19 -23.34 17.54 -25.76
C PRO A 19 -22.46 17.27 -24.53
N ALA A 20 -23.09 17.38 -23.35
CA ALA A 20 -22.51 17.00 -22.08
C ALA A 20 -22.02 15.55 -22.10
N PRO A 21 -20.85 15.22 -21.52
CA PRO A 21 -20.46 13.84 -21.29
C PRO A 21 -21.38 13.20 -20.24
N THR A 22 -22.13 12.21 -20.71
CA THR A 22 -23.06 11.37 -19.97
C THR A 22 -22.37 10.69 -18.79
N SER A 23 -22.87 11.01 -17.59
CA SER A 23 -22.85 10.21 -16.35
C SER A 23 -21.57 9.40 -16.09
N SER A 24 -20.64 9.99 -15.36
CA SER A 24 -19.70 9.23 -14.55
C SER A 24 -20.50 8.47 -13.49
N SER A 25 -20.88 7.23 -13.78
CA SER A 25 -21.30 6.28 -12.74
C SER A 25 -20.10 6.06 -11.84
N ALA A 26 -19.97 6.89 -10.80
CA ALA A 26 -19.10 6.64 -9.68
C ALA A 26 -19.58 5.34 -9.03
N SER A 27 -19.02 4.22 -9.50
CA SER A 27 -19.11 2.96 -8.80
C SER A 27 -18.49 3.23 -7.43
N SER A 28 -19.35 3.33 -6.41
CA SER A 28 -18.91 3.40 -5.02
C SER A 28 -18.03 2.17 -4.80
N ALA A 29 -16.72 2.38 -4.86
CA ALA A 29 -15.73 1.33 -4.74
C ALA A 29 -15.97 0.71 -3.38
N ARG A 30 -16.57 -0.48 -3.38
CA ARG A 30 -16.84 -1.24 -2.15
C ARG A 30 -15.53 -1.38 -1.42
N ARG A 31 -15.35 -0.60 -0.36
CA ARG A 31 -14.15 -0.64 0.48
C ARG A 31 -13.96 -2.10 0.90
N GLY A 32 -12.82 -2.69 0.53
CA GLY A 32 -12.51 -4.08 0.87
C GLY A 32 -12.59 -4.31 2.38
N LYS A 33 -12.83 -5.55 2.81
CA LYS A 33 -12.83 -5.91 4.24
C LYS A 33 -11.53 -5.42 4.90
N SER A 34 -11.62 -4.87 6.10
CA SER A 34 -10.43 -4.44 6.86
C SER A 34 -9.51 -5.63 7.20
N PHE A 35 -8.22 -5.39 7.44
CA PHE A 35 -7.29 -6.42 7.89
C PHE A 35 -7.48 -6.67 9.39
N VAL A 36 -7.91 -7.88 9.75
CA VAL A 36 -8.05 -8.29 11.16
C VAL A 36 -6.70 -8.70 11.77
N LYS A 37 -6.67 -9.04 13.06
CA LYS A 37 -5.42 -9.43 13.75
C LYS A 37 -4.77 -10.66 13.12
N GLU A 38 -5.58 -11.65 12.78
CA GLU A 38 -5.14 -12.92 12.22
C GLU A 38 -4.54 -12.72 10.82
N ASP A 39 -5.16 -11.85 10.02
CA ASP A 39 -4.67 -11.50 8.68
C ASP A 39 -3.30 -10.81 8.77
N ARG A 40 -3.12 -9.90 9.73
CA ARG A 40 -1.85 -9.20 9.96
C ARG A 40 -0.75 -10.16 10.42
N LEU A 41 -1.06 -11.08 11.33
CA LEU A 41 -0.12 -12.10 11.78
C LEU A 41 0.31 -13.02 10.64
N LEU A 42 -0.65 -13.45 9.80
CA LEU A 42 -0.34 -14.25 8.62
C LEU A 42 0.57 -13.48 7.64
N LEU A 43 0.27 -12.20 7.39
CA LEU A 43 1.09 -11.36 6.53
C LEU A 43 2.51 -11.18 7.08
N CYS A 44 2.69 -10.99 8.38
CA CYS A 44 4.01 -10.97 9.03
C CYS A 44 4.78 -12.29 8.81
N LYS A 45 4.10 -13.43 8.93
CA LYS A 45 4.73 -14.74 8.70
C LYS A 45 5.19 -14.91 7.25
N CYS A 46 4.32 -14.59 6.28
CA CYS A 46 4.67 -14.67 4.87
C CYS A 46 5.80 -13.70 4.50
N PHE A 47 5.81 -12.49 5.06
CA PHE A 47 6.91 -11.56 4.86
C PHE A 47 8.23 -12.15 5.36
N LEU A 48 8.23 -12.73 6.57
CA LEU A 48 9.44 -13.31 7.17
C LEU A 48 9.97 -14.46 6.32
N GLU A 49 9.10 -15.38 5.92
CA GLU A 49 9.44 -16.53 5.06
C GLU A 49 10.10 -16.09 3.75
N ILE A 50 9.57 -15.05 3.09
CA ILE A 50 10.15 -14.52 1.85
C ILE A 50 11.43 -13.71 2.11
N SER A 51 11.55 -13.05 3.27
CA SER A 51 12.75 -12.27 3.63
C SER A 51 13.95 -13.14 4.02
N GLU A 52 13.69 -14.36 4.50
CA GLU A 52 14.71 -15.34 4.90
C GLU A 52 15.09 -16.30 3.77
N ASP A 53 14.39 -16.27 2.63
CA ASP A 53 14.65 -17.15 1.49
C ASP A 53 16.01 -16.83 0.83
N PRO A 54 17.00 -17.75 0.92
CA PRO A 54 18.35 -17.51 0.41
C PRO A 54 18.41 -17.42 -1.13
N ILE A 55 17.38 -17.92 -1.83
CA ILE A 55 17.26 -17.86 -3.30
C ILE A 55 16.77 -16.47 -3.74
N VAL A 56 16.08 -15.74 -2.86
CA VAL A 56 15.63 -14.35 -3.07
C VAL A 56 16.81 -13.42 -2.80
N GLY A 57 17.88 -13.58 -3.58
CA GLY A 57 19.11 -12.83 -3.46
C GLY A 57 18.93 -11.31 -3.52
N ARG A 58 19.91 -10.62 -2.91
CA ARG A 58 20.07 -9.18 -2.60
C ARG A 58 19.76 -8.14 -3.70
N TYR A 59 19.28 -8.52 -4.88
CA TYR A 59 19.08 -7.65 -6.05
C TYR A 59 17.66 -7.70 -6.66
N GLN A 60 16.61 -7.93 -5.88
CA GLN A 60 15.24 -7.83 -6.39
C GLN A 60 14.70 -6.40 -6.25
N LYS A 61 14.06 -5.88 -7.31
CA LYS A 61 13.26 -4.65 -7.21
C LYS A 61 12.18 -4.87 -6.14
N GLY A 62 11.93 -3.87 -5.30
CA GLY A 62 10.97 -3.99 -4.19
C GLY A 62 9.57 -4.47 -4.63
N SER A 63 9.14 -4.13 -5.85
CA SER A 63 7.88 -4.62 -6.42
C SER A 63 7.82 -6.14 -6.59
N ILE A 64 8.94 -6.79 -6.94
CA ILE A 64 9.03 -8.24 -7.09
C ILE A 64 8.96 -8.92 -5.72
N PHE A 65 9.69 -8.37 -4.74
CA PHE A 65 9.65 -8.86 -3.36
C PHE A 65 8.23 -8.81 -2.79
N PHE A 66 7.57 -7.66 -2.85
CA PHE A 66 6.18 -7.53 -2.35
C PHE A 66 5.19 -8.33 -3.19
N GLY A 67 5.45 -8.52 -4.49
CA GLY A 67 4.70 -9.44 -5.33
C GLY A 67 4.69 -10.85 -4.76
N LYS A 68 5.86 -11.38 -4.36
CA LYS A 68 5.99 -12.70 -3.73
C LYS A 68 5.32 -12.78 -2.37
N VAL A 69 5.45 -11.74 -1.54
CA VAL A 69 4.77 -11.68 -0.23
C VAL A 69 3.25 -11.74 -0.41
N ALA A 70 2.71 -10.98 -1.37
CA ALA A 70 1.27 -10.98 -1.66
C ALA A 70 0.79 -12.34 -2.21
N ASP A 71 1.57 -12.98 -3.09
CA ASP A 71 1.27 -14.30 -3.61
C ASP A 71 1.29 -15.37 -2.50
N ALA A 72 2.30 -15.32 -1.61
CA ALA A 72 2.40 -16.20 -0.45
C ALA A 72 1.21 -16.03 0.50
N PHE A 73 0.81 -14.78 0.78
CA PHE A 73 -0.37 -14.49 1.60
C PHE A 73 -1.65 -15.07 0.99
N ASN A 74 -1.89 -14.81 -0.30
CA ASN A 74 -3.08 -15.31 -1.00
C ASN A 74 -3.10 -16.85 -1.06
N ALA A 75 -1.96 -17.49 -1.32
CA ALA A 75 -1.84 -18.94 -1.27
C ALA A 75 -2.11 -19.49 0.14
N ALA A 76 -1.63 -18.82 1.18
CA ALA A 76 -1.84 -19.24 2.56
C ALA A 76 -3.32 -19.13 2.98
N VAL A 77 -4.03 -18.06 2.59
CA VAL A 77 -5.48 -17.96 2.92
C VAL A 77 -6.31 -19.00 2.19
N ILE A 78 -5.95 -19.37 0.96
CA ILE A 78 -6.58 -20.49 0.23
C ILE A 78 -6.32 -21.81 0.97
N ARG A 79 -5.08 -22.07 1.37
CA ARG A 79 -4.70 -23.29 2.13
C ARG A 79 -5.44 -23.39 3.47
N LEU A 80 -5.73 -22.26 4.10
CA LEU A 80 -6.50 -22.17 5.34
C LEU A 80 -8.03 -22.28 5.12
N GLY A 81 -8.49 -22.53 3.90
CA GLY A 81 -9.92 -22.65 3.57
C GLY A 81 -10.68 -21.33 3.60
N LYS A 82 -9.99 -20.18 3.45
CA LYS A 82 -10.57 -18.83 3.51
C LYS A 82 -10.33 -18.05 2.22
N PRO A 83 -10.79 -18.54 1.05
CA PRO A 83 -10.53 -17.91 -0.24
C PRO A 83 -11.13 -16.50 -0.36
N GLU A 84 -12.17 -16.18 0.42
CA GLU A 84 -12.80 -14.85 0.49
C GLU A 84 -11.89 -13.77 1.08
N LYS A 85 -10.79 -14.17 1.74
CA LYS A 85 -9.80 -13.26 2.32
C LYS A 85 -8.67 -12.89 1.37
N GLN A 86 -8.67 -13.42 0.15
CA GLN A 86 -7.72 -13.01 -0.88
C GLN A 86 -7.84 -11.53 -1.18
N ARG A 87 -6.71 -10.88 -1.48
CA ARG A 87 -6.66 -9.44 -1.74
C ARG A 87 -5.73 -9.12 -2.89
N ALA A 88 -5.96 -7.98 -3.52
CA ALA A 88 -5.05 -7.43 -4.52
C ALA A 88 -3.67 -7.15 -3.89
N LYS A 89 -2.61 -7.38 -4.68
CA LYS A 89 -1.22 -7.19 -4.25
C LYS A 89 -0.97 -5.77 -3.72
N ASP A 90 -1.57 -4.77 -4.36
CA ASP A 90 -1.46 -3.37 -3.95
C ASP A 90 -2.07 -3.12 -2.56
N SER A 91 -3.20 -3.77 -2.26
CA SER A 91 -3.85 -3.65 -0.95
C SER A 91 -2.99 -4.26 0.17
N ILE A 92 -2.36 -5.42 -0.10
CA ILE A 92 -1.47 -6.09 0.84
C ILE A 92 -0.21 -5.24 1.07
N THR A 93 0.39 -4.75 0.00
CA THR A 93 1.60 -3.92 0.03
C THR A 93 1.35 -2.58 0.76
N ALA A 94 0.24 -1.91 0.44
CA ALA A 94 -0.15 -0.68 1.12
C ALA A 94 -0.38 -0.94 2.62
N HIS A 95 -1.09 -2.01 2.99
CA HIS A 95 -1.34 -2.33 4.39
C HIS A 95 -0.06 -2.66 5.17
N TRP A 96 0.89 -3.34 4.53
CA TRP A 96 2.21 -3.55 5.12
C TRP A 96 2.89 -2.21 5.41
N ARG A 97 3.05 -1.37 4.38
CA ARG A 97 3.77 -0.10 4.47
C ARG A 97 3.12 0.87 5.47
N ASP A 98 1.80 1.00 5.42
CA ASP A 98 1.07 2.04 6.15
C ASP A 98 0.62 1.63 7.54
N THR A 99 0.78 0.36 7.93
CA THR A 99 0.29 -0.10 9.23
C THR A 99 1.25 -1.01 9.95
N ILE A 100 1.80 -2.03 9.28
CA ILE A 100 2.69 -2.99 9.94
C ILE A 100 4.08 -2.39 10.09
N GLN A 101 4.65 -1.86 9.00
CA GLN A 101 5.99 -1.28 8.98
C GLN A 101 6.13 -0.16 10.01
N GLU A 102 5.15 0.75 10.11
CA GLU A 102 5.17 1.84 11.09
C GLU A 102 5.29 1.31 12.53
N LYS A 103 4.53 0.25 12.86
CA LYS A 103 4.57 -0.37 14.19
C LYS A 103 5.88 -1.08 14.47
N VAL A 104 6.41 -1.80 13.48
CA VAL A 104 7.71 -2.47 13.56
C VAL A 104 8.81 -1.43 13.78
N THR A 105 8.85 -0.36 13.00
CA THR A 105 9.84 0.71 13.15
C THR A 105 9.79 1.35 14.53
N LYS A 106 8.59 1.65 15.06
CA LYS A 106 8.44 2.19 16.42
C LYS A 106 8.96 1.22 17.48
N PHE A 107 8.61 -0.06 17.36
CA PHE A 107 9.09 -1.10 18.27
C PHE A 107 10.62 -1.19 18.26
N CYS A 108 11.24 -1.26 17.08
CA CYS A 108 12.70 -1.32 16.95
C CYS A 108 13.35 -0.08 17.58
N GLY A 109 12.84 1.12 17.31
CA GLY A 109 13.38 2.34 17.92
C GLY A 109 13.27 2.38 19.44
N CYS A 110 12.18 1.86 20.02
CA CYS A 110 12.04 1.71 21.47
C CYS A 110 13.00 0.64 22.03
N TYR A 111 13.10 -0.51 21.35
CA TYR A 111 13.98 -1.61 21.72
C TYR A 111 15.46 -1.18 21.71
N ASP A 112 15.90 -0.48 20.67
CA ASP A 112 17.28 0.00 20.54
C ASP A 112 17.62 1.00 21.66
N LYS A 113 16.68 1.88 22.02
CA LYS A 113 16.85 2.80 23.17
C LYS A 113 16.96 2.06 24.49
N ALA A 114 16.12 1.05 24.72
CA ALA A 114 16.19 0.23 25.92
C ALA A 114 17.51 -0.55 26.00
N LYS A 115 17.95 -1.12 24.87
CA LYS A 115 19.24 -1.83 24.76
C LYS A 115 20.45 -0.91 24.93
N ALA A 116 20.38 0.34 24.46
CA ALA A 116 21.43 1.34 24.69
C ALA A 116 21.45 1.85 26.15
N ALA A 117 20.29 1.84 26.83
CA ALA A 117 20.17 2.23 28.23
C ALA A 117 20.70 1.16 29.22
N THR A 118 20.96 -0.07 28.76
CA THR A 118 21.76 -1.06 29.50
C THR A 118 23.18 -0.50 29.68
N ARG A 119 23.37 0.20 30.80
CA ARG A 119 24.54 1.00 31.15
C ARG A 119 25.78 0.13 31.42
N SER A 120 26.90 0.51 30.81
CA SER A 120 28.22 0.25 31.36
C SER A 120 28.26 0.69 32.83
N GLY A 121 28.54 -0.25 33.74
CA GLY A 121 28.70 0.02 35.18
C GLY A 121 27.82 -0.77 36.13
N TRP A 122 26.95 -1.68 35.65
CA TRP A 122 26.21 -2.61 36.51
C TRP A 122 26.85 -4.00 36.48
N THR A 123 27.36 -4.45 37.63
CA THR A 123 27.81 -5.84 37.85
C THR A 123 26.63 -6.65 38.42
N GLU A 124 26.65 -7.98 38.26
CA GLU A 124 25.61 -8.91 38.77
C GLU A 124 25.28 -8.69 40.27
N GLN A 125 26.23 -8.14 41.03
CA GLN A 125 26.07 -7.75 42.43
C GLN A 125 24.97 -6.71 42.70
N ASN A 126 24.54 -5.92 41.71
CA ASN A 126 23.48 -4.92 41.86
C ASN A 126 22.08 -5.45 41.48
N TYR A 127 21.98 -6.72 41.08
CA TYR A 127 20.70 -7.33 40.66
C TYR A 127 20.03 -8.16 41.77
N ILE A 128 20.73 -8.40 42.87
CA ILE A 128 20.26 -9.18 44.01
C ILE A 128 20.52 -8.35 45.27
N ASP A 129 19.46 -7.72 45.79
CA ASP A 129 19.32 -7.37 47.21
C ASP A 129 18.03 -8.04 47.71
#